data_AF-A0A0C4EX81-F1
#
_entry.id   AF-A0A0C4EX81-F1
#
_cell.length_a   1.000
_cell.length_b   1.000
_cell.length_c   1.000
_cell.angle_alpha   90.00
_cell.angle_beta   90.00
_cell.angle_gamma   90.00
#
_symmetry.space_group_name_H-M   'P 1'
#
loop_
_entity.id
_entity.type
_entity.pdbx_description
1 polymer ?
#
loop_
_entity_poly.entity_id
_entity_poly.type
_entity_poly.pdbx_seq_one_letter_code
_entity_poly.pdbx_strand_id
1 'polypeptide(L)'
;MKTSSFIFTDFTSSGHTLRRPSELNVLVLQGWEANTLRSYNSAVRKFLSFKRETSVEHFELPATTTDIYRFCVWAGKKVDTISTHEICSATLEKYLHGLKAWHLYHDAVYPPVCEKKMKLILKSLAKRDTLRAGQKEKKAVMIDDLIRLADELVTGDEFDKALLDLCLVAFWGLARLGEVTYPARSGTPPLDGGIRKSDVSFAADGSTADISLRFTKTSGPREVQHLRLTATANRLCPLEAVKRRLASGNSDDESLFGFQTTSGRVNLTKNAAVARLTQVWTKLGRVGI
;
A
#
# COMPACT_ATOMS: atom_id res chain seq x y z
N MET A 1 3.47 20.23 16.54
CA MET A 1 3.23 19.36 15.37
C MET A 1 4.54 18.68 15.00
N LYS A 2 4.66 17.36 15.20
CA LYS A 2 5.87 16.63 14.84
C LYS A 2 5.96 16.55 13.32
N THR A 3 7.02 17.13 12.77
CA THR A 3 7.43 17.05 11.37
C THR A 3 7.76 15.60 11.05
N SER A 4 6.76 14.84 10.60
CA SER A 4 6.94 13.50 10.10
C SER A 4 7.80 13.55 8.84
N SER A 5 9.05 13.11 8.98
CA SER A 5 10.05 12.94 7.93
C SER A 5 9.57 11.95 6.85
N PHE A 6 8.74 12.42 5.93
CA PHE A 6 8.51 11.84 4.60
C PHE A 6 8.09 12.95 3.65
N ILE A 7 9.04 13.77 3.21
CA ILE A 7 8.77 14.82 2.23
C ILE A 7 8.66 14.15 0.86
N PHE A 8 7.52 14.32 0.19
CA PHE A 8 7.30 13.92 -1.20
C PHE A 8 8.12 14.83 -2.13
N THR A 9 9.46 14.72 -2.06
CA THR A 9 10.40 15.69 -2.62
C THR A 9 10.19 15.95 -4.10
N ASP A 10 9.94 14.89 -4.88
CA ASP A 10 9.71 15.00 -6.32
C ASP A 10 8.36 15.69 -6.59
N PHE A 11 7.31 15.33 -5.85
CA PHE A 11 5.99 15.96 -6.01
C PHE A 11 6.01 17.45 -5.60
N THR A 12 6.77 17.79 -4.56
CA THR A 12 6.92 19.17 -4.09
C THR A 12 7.92 19.99 -4.91
N SER A 13 8.69 19.39 -5.84
CA SER A 13 9.51 20.14 -6.77
C SER A 13 8.68 20.62 -7.96
N SER A 14 9.03 21.76 -8.57
CA SER A 14 8.44 22.18 -9.84
C SER A 14 9.10 21.53 -11.06
N GLY A 15 10.06 20.63 -10.82
CA GLY A 15 10.87 19.96 -11.82
C GLY A 15 12.29 19.84 -11.29
N HIS A 16 13.11 20.82 -11.63
CA HIS A 16 14.47 20.95 -11.12
C HIS A 16 14.51 21.60 -9.72
N THR A 17 13.60 22.54 -9.43
CA THR A 17 13.61 23.33 -8.20
C THR A 17 12.76 22.69 -7.10
N LEU A 18 13.39 22.30 -5.98
CA LEU A 18 12.67 21.85 -4.79
C LEU A 18 11.98 23.04 -4.12
N ARG A 19 10.64 22.99 -3.98
CA ARG A 19 9.89 24.01 -3.25
C ARG A 19 9.53 23.50 -1.86
N ARG A 20 9.78 24.32 -0.84
CA ARG A 20 9.31 24.03 0.51
C ARG A 20 7.80 24.30 0.56
N PRO A 21 6.97 23.34 1.02
CA PRO A 21 5.53 23.56 1.16
C PRO A 21 5.22 24.72 2.13
N SER A 22 4.36 25.65 1.72
CA SER A 22 3.69 26.60 2.62
C SER A 22 2.64 25.89 3.48
N GLU A 23 2.06 26.57 4.46
CA GLU A 23 0.95 26.02 5.26
C GLU A 23 -0.26 25.63 4.40
N LEU A 24 -0.60 26.46 3.41
CA LEU A 24 -1.65 26.15 2.43
C LEU A 24 -1.30 24.87 1.65
N ASN A 25 -0.06 24.72 1.20
CA ASN A 25 0.39 23.54 0.48
C ASN A 25 0.31 22.28 1.34
N VAL A 26 0.61 22.38 2.64
CA VAL A 26 0.45 21.26 3.58
C VAL A 26 -1.02 20.86 3.68
N LEU A 27 -1.94 21.83 3.77
CA LEU A 27 -3.38 21.54 3.80
C LEU A 27 -3.86 20.88 2.50
N VAL A 28 -3.40 21.34 1.34
CA VAL A 28 -3.70 20.72 0.04
C VAL A 28 -3.16 19.29 -0.01
N LEU A 29 -1.93 19.04 0.45
CA LEU A 29 -1.36 17.70 0.51
C LEU A 29 -2.19 16.77 1.42
N GLN A 30 -2.69 17.27 2.55
CA GLN A 30 -3.56 16.51 3.45
C GLN A 30 -4.91 16.13 2.82
N GLY A 31 -5.31 16.78 1.73
CA GLY A 31 -6.49 16.40 0.95
C GLY A 31 -6.35 15.06 0.21
N TRP A 32 -5.12 14.54 0.04
CA TRP A 32 -4.89 13.21 -0.53
C TRP A 32 -4.42 12.21 0.51
N GLU A 33 -4.90 10.98 0.38
CA GLU A 33 -4.37 9.82 1.09
C GLU A 33 -2.85 9.68 0.92
N ALA A 34 -2.13 9.36 2.00
CA ALA A 34 -0.67 9.25 1.99
C ALA A 34 -0.15 8.24 0.95
N ASN A 35 -0.89 7.14 0.72
CA ASN A 35 -0.57 6.16 -0.32
C ASN A 35 -0.72 6.73 -1.74
N THR A 36 -1.69 7.62 -1.96
CA THR A 36 -1.91 8.30 -3.24
C THR A 36 -0.77 9.25 -3.52
N LEU A 37 -0.35 10.06 -2.52
CA LEU A 37 0.82 10.94 -2.65
C LEU A 37 2.12 10.19 -2.94
N ARG A 38 2.35 9.02 -2.32
CA ARG A 38 3.51 8.16 -2.67
C ARG A 38 3.48 7.73 -4.13
N SER A 39 2.30 7.38 -4.65
CA SER A 39 2.13 7.00 -6.05
C SER A 39 2.37 8.20 -6.98
N TYR A 40 1.84 9.38 -6.63
CA TYR A 40 2.03 10.60 -7.42
C TYR A 40 3.48 11.07 -7.40
N ASN A 41 4.16 11.03 -6.26
CA ASN A 41 5.59 11.31 -6.17
C ASN A 41 6.41 10.37 -7.07
N SER A 42 6.07 9.07 -7.09
CA SER A 42 6.70 8.11 -7.98
C SER A 42 6.46 8.43 -9.46
N ALA A 43 5.26 8.92 -9.79
CA ALA A 43 4.92 9.35 -11.14
C ALA A 43 5.78 10.55 -11.58
N VAL A 44 5.87 11.57 -10.73
CA VAL A 44 6.70 12.76 -10.98
C VAL A 44 8.16 12.36 -11.13
N ARG A 45 8.70 11.55 -10.22
CA ARG A 45 10.08 11.04 -10.31
C ARG A 45 10.36 10.37 -11.65
N LYS A 46 9.46 9.50 -12.12
CA LYS A 46 9.62 8.79 -13.40
C LYS A 46 9.53 9.73 -14.60
N PHE A 47 8.64 10.71 -14.55
CA PHE A 47 8.54 11.74 -15.58
C PHE A 47 9.79 12.62 -15.63
N LEU A 48 10.34 13.00 -14.47
CA LEU A 48 11.60 13.75 -14.41
C LEU A 48 12.79 12.94 -14.91
N SER A 49 12.83 11.62 -14.68
CA SER A 49 13.82 10.74 -15.32
C SER A 49 13.69 10.76 -16.84
N PHE A 50 12.47 10.63 -17.37
CA PHE A 50 12.21 10.77 -18.80
C PHE A 50 12.74 12.10 -19.34
N LYS A 51 12.46 13.22 -18.66
CA LYS A 51 12.93 14.54 -19.10
C LYS A 51 14.45 14.65 -19.07
N ARG A 52 15.13 14.13 -18.03
CA ARG A 52 16.60 14.09 -17.97
C ARG A 52 17.23 13.27 -19.09
N GLU A 53 16.60 12.17 -19.49
CA GLU A 53 17.13 11.29 -20.55
C GLU A 53 16.88 11.83 -21.96
N THR A 54 15.82 12.62 -22.15
CA THR A 54 15.33 12.97 -23.50
C THR A 54 15.38 14.46 -23.84
N SER A 55 15.70 15.32 -22.86
CA SER A 55 15.76 16.77 -23.02
C SER A 55 17.18 17.26 -22.83
N VAL A 56 17.57 18.28 -23.59
CA VAL A 56 18.90 18.93 -23.51
C VAL A 56 18.95 19.91 -22.31
N GLU A 57 17.80 20.39 -21.87
CA GLU A 57 17.66 21.39 -20.81
C GLU A 57 16.97 20.84 -19.56
N HIS A 58 17.20 21.51 -18.42
CA HIS A 58 16.52 21.25 -17.16
C HIS A 58 15.01 21.55 -17.30
N PHE A 59 14.18 20.59 -16.92
CA PHE A 59 12.73 20.74 -16.98
C PHE A 59 12.19 21.47 -15.74
N GLU A 60 11.28 22.41 -15.98
CA GLU A 60 10.38 23.02 -15.01
C GLU A 60 8.95 22.97 -15.56
N LEU A 61 7.96 22.90 -14.67
CA LEU A 61 6.55 23.01 -15.02
C LEU A 61 6.25 24.33 -15.78
N PRO A 62 5.25 24.33 -16.69
CA PRO A 62 4.32 23.25 -17.01
C PRO A 62 4.86 22.24 -18.04
N ALA A 63 4.40 20.98 -17.97
CA ALA A 63 4.63 20.01 -19.03
C ALA A 63 3.82 20.38 -20.28
N THR A 64 4.37 20.14 -21.47
CA THR A 64 3.65 20.34 -22.73
C THR A 64 2.85 19.11 -23.14
N THR A 65 1.89 19.28 -24.06
CA THR A 65 1.17 18.15 -24.67
C THR A 65 2.13 17.14 -25.30
N THR A 66 3.21 17.62 -25.92
CA THR A 66 4.26 16.79 -26.52
C THR A 66 5.01 16.00 -25.45
N ASP A 67 5.33 16.61 -24.31
CA ASP A 67 5.99 15.90 -23.20
C ASP A 67 5.12 14.74 -22.69
N ILE A 68 3.81 14.96 -22.53
CA ILE A 68 2.90 13.91 -22.06
C ILE A 68 2.82 12.75 -23.06
N TYR A 69 2.71 13.03 -24.37
CA TYR A 69 2.68 11.96 -25.38
C TYR A 69 4.01 11.23 -25.51
N ARG A 70 5.14 11.94 -25.50
CA ARG A 70 6.47 11.33 -25.54
C ARG A 70 6.75 10.50 -24.29
N PHE A 71 6.31 10.97 -23.13
CA PHE A 71 6.38 10.19 -21.89
C PHE A 71 5.61 8.88 -22.00
N CYS A 72 4.41 8.87 -22.59
CA CYS A 72 3.67 7.63 -22.81
C CYS A 72 4.39 6.64 -23.72
N VAL A 73 5.07 7.15 -24.77
CA VAL A 73 5.85 6.32 -25.70
C VAL A 73 7.13 5.79 -25.05
N TRP A 74 7.82 6.62 -24.26
CA TRP A 74 9.04 6.23 -23.56
C TRP A 74 8.74 5.26 -22.41
N ALA A 75 7.72 5.53 -21.59
CA ALA A 75 7.40 4.73 -20.42
C ALA A 75 6.62 3.45 -20.75
N GLY A 76 5.86 3.39 -21.84
CA GLY A 76 5.04 2.24 -22.18
C GLY A 76 5.86 1.04 -22.65
N LYS A 77 5.48 -0.17 -22.25
CA LYS A 77 6.09 -1.40 -22.77
C LYS A 77 5.99 -1.49 -24.29
N LYS A 78 7.11 -1.86 -24.92
CA LYS A 78 7.17 -2.25 -26.33
C LYS A 78 7.21 -3.77 -26.41
N VAL A 79 6.86 -4.32 -27.57
CA VAL A 79 6.77 -5.77 -27.77
C VAL A 79 8.17 -6.39 -27.76
N ASP A 80 9.13 -5.72 -28.39
CA ASP A 80 10.44 -6.30 -28.72
C ASP A 80 11.60 -5.73 -27.90
N THR A 81 11.34 -4.80 -26.96
CA THR A 81 12.37 -4.25 -26.08
C THR A 81 12.08 -4.57 -24.62
N ILE A 82 13.15 -4.82 -23.87
CA ILE A 82 13.13 -4.94 -22.42
C ILE A 82 13.96 -3.80 -21.87
N SER A 83 13.37 -2.61 -21.82
CA SER A 83 14.01 -1.49 -21.12
C SER A 83 13.52 -1.41 -19.67
N THR A 84 14.44 -1.17 -18.74
CA THR A 84 14.16 -1.11 -17.30
C THR A 84 13.21 0.04 -16.91
N HIS A 85 13.07 1.03 -17.78
CA HIS A 85 12.14 2.14 -17.60
C HIS A 85 10.71 1.83 -18.07
N GLU A 86 10.45 0.71 -18.74
CA GLU A 86 9.10 0.39 -19.22
C GLU A 86 8.16 -0.01 -18.08
N ILE A 87 6.90 0.43 -18.17
CA ILE A 87 5.82 0.12 -17.23
C ILE A 87 4.57 -0.31 -17.98
N CYS A 88 3.70 -1.08 -17.30
CA CYS A 88 2.42 -1.48 -17.88
C CYS A 88 1.47 -0.27 -18.02
N SER A 89 0.53 -0.38 -18.94
CA SER A 89 -0.49 0.62 -19.24
C SER A 89 -1.27 1.06 -18.00
N ALA A 90 -1.65 0.11 -17.13
CA ALA A 90 -2.35 0.42 -15.88
C ALA A 90 -1.50 1.25 -14.89
N THR A 91 -0.17 1.09 -14.90
CA THR A 91 0.73 1.94 -14.10
C THR A 91 0.90 3.30 -14.75
N LEU A 92 1.03 3.35 -16.08
CA LEU A 92 1.15 4.60 -16.82
C LEU A 92 -0.09 5.50 -16.64
N GLU A 93 -1.29 4.93 -16.68
CA GLU A 93 -2.54 5.66 -16.42
C GLU A 93 -2.55 6.31 -15.02
N LYS A 94 -2.14 5.55 -13.98
CA LYS A 94 -1.99 6.10 -12.63
C LYS A 94 -0.96 7.22 -12.58
N TYR A 95 0.12 7.11 -13.36
CA TYR A 95 1.16 8.12 -13.41
C TYR A 95 0.66 9.39 -14.08
N LEU A 96 -0.14 9.29 -15.14
CA LEU A 96 -0.79 10.43 -15.77
C LEU A 96 -1.73 11.18 -14.80
N HIS A 97 -2.47 10.46 -13.95
CA HIS A 97 -3.24 11.09 -12.86
C HIS A 97 -2.32 11.81 -11.86
N GLY A 98 -1.18 11.22 -11.50
CA GLY A 98 -0.18 11.87 -10.66
C GLY A 98 0.40 13.13 -11.28
N LEU A 99 0.64 13.15 -12.59
CA LEU A 99 1.11 14.35 -13.29
C LEU A 99 0.04 15.45 -13.33
N LYS A 100 -1.24 15.09 -13.51
CA LYS A 100 -2.36 16.07 -13.40
C LYS A 100 -2.40 16.68 -12.00
N ALA A 101 -2.32 15.85 -10.96
CA ALA A 101 -2.30 16.32 -9.56
C ALA A 101 -1.06 17.17 -9.25
N TRP A 102 0.09 16.84 -9.84
CA TRP A 102 1.31 17.62 -9.70
C TRP A 102 1.18 19.03 -10.29
N HIS A 103 0.59 19.15 -11.48
CA HIS A 103 0.29 20.46 -12.07
C HIS A 103 -0.68 21.26 -11.20
N LEU A 104 -1.76 20.60 -10.72
CA LEU A 104 -2.73 21.21 -9.82
C LEU A 104 -2.09 21.73 -8.53
N TYR A 105 -1.20 20.96 -7.90
CA TYR A 105 -0.52 21.35 -6.65
C TYR A 105 0.39 22.58 -6.82
N HIS A 106 0.98 22.78 -8.00
CA HIS A 106 1.87 23.92 -8.29
C HIS A 106 1.15 25.09 -8.96
N ASP A 107 -0.18 25.07 -9.03
CA ASP A 107 -0.99 26.04 -9.79
C ASP A 107 -0.53 26.19 -11.25
N ALA A 108 0.03 25.11 -11.83
CA ALA A 108 0.49 25.06 -13.20
C ALA A 108 -0.62 24.53 -14.12
N VAL A 109 -0.76 25.12 -15.31
CA VAL A 109 -1.75 24.65 -16.30
C VAL A 109 -1.36 23.27 -16.82
N TYR A 110 -2.21 22.26 -16.59
CA TYR A 110 -2.03 20.96 -17.23
C TYR A 110 -2.30 21.10 -18.75
N PRO A 111 -1.43 20.56 -19.62
CA PRO A 111 -1.55 20.76 -21.06
C PRO A 111 -2.87 20.21 -21.61
N PRO A 112 -3.42 20.81 -22.70
CA PRO A 112 -4.68 20.37 -23.31
C PRO A 112 -4.50 19.06 -24.09
N VAL A 113 -4.39 17.96 -23.36
CA VAL A 113 -4.24 16.61 -23.92
C VAL A 113 -5.60 16.08 -24.36
N CYS A 114 -5.72 15.64 -25.61
CA CYS A 114 -6.94 14.99 -26.10
C CYS A 114 -7.18 13.66 -25.36
N GLU A 115 -8.21 13.61 -24.51
CA GLU A 115 -8.54 12.42 -23.70
C GLU A 115 -8.85 11.18 -24.55
N LYS A 116 -9.55 11.36 -25.68
CA LYS A 116 -9.85 10.26 -26.62
C LYS A 116 -8.57 9.64 -27.16
N LYS A 117 -7.59 10.48 -27.55
CA LYS A 117 -6.27 10.02 -28.03
C LYS A 117 -5.50 9.33 -26.91
N MET A 118 -5.54 9.85 -25.68
CA MET A 118 -4.87 9.22 -24.53
C MET A 118 -5.44 7.84 -24.23
N LYS A 119 -6.78 7.69 -24.23
CA LYS A 119 -7.44 6.37 -24.06
C LYS A 119 -7.02 5.38 -25.15
N LEU A 120 -6.89 5.82 -26.40
CA LEU A 120 -6.39 4.96 -27.49
C LEU A 120 -4.94 4.53 -27.28
N ILE A 121 -4.06 5.44 -26.83
CA ILE A 121 -2.67 5.13 -26.49
C ILE A 121 -2.62 4.07 -25.37
N LEU A 122 -3.33 4.29 -24.26
CA LEU A 122 -3.38 3.35 -23.14
C LEU A 122 -3.96 1.99 -23.56
N LYS A 123 -5.02 1.98 -24.38
CA LYS A 123 -5.58 0.73 -24.95
C LYS A 123 -4.59 -0.01 -25.83
N SER A 124 -3.82 0.71 -26.64
CA SER A 124 -2.77 0.12 -27.47
C SER A 124 -1.65 -0.50 -26.63
N LEU A 125 -1.21 0.19 -25.57
CA LEU A 125 -0.20 -0.33 -24.63
C LEU A 125 -0.73 -1.54 -23.84
N ALA A 126 -1.99 -1.51 -23.40
CA ALA A 126 -2.60 -2.63 -22.67
C ALA A 126 -2.64 -3.92 -23.52
N LYS A 127 -2.93 -3.82 -24.82
CA LYS A 127 -2.84 -4.96 -25.75
C LYS A 127 -1.42 -5.54 -25.84
N ARG A 128 -0.38 -4.70 -25.73
CA ARG A 128 1.02 -5.16 -25.70
C ARG A 128 1.35 -5.83 -24.37
N ASP A 129 0.85 -5.27 -23.26
CA ASP A 129 1.01 -5.88 -21.93
C ASP A 129 0.45 -7.30 -21.90
N THR A 130 -0.75 -7.52 -22.46
CA THR A 130 -1.38 -8.85 -22.48
C THR A 130 -0.59 -9.88 -23.28
N LEU A 131 0.02 -9.48 -24.40
CA LEU A 131 0.85 -10.37 -25.21
C LEU A 131 2.11 -10.83 -24.45
N ARG A 132 2.67 -9.95 -23.61
CA ARG A 132 3.90 -10.23 -22.85
C ARG A 132 3.64 -10.92 -21.50
N ALA A 133 2.45 -10.75 -20.92
CA ALA A 133 2.18 -11.10 -19.53
C ALA A 133 1.74 -12.55 -19.29
N GLY A 134 1.46 -13.36 -20.32
CA GLY A 134 1.13 -14.79 -20.21
C GLY A 134 0.45 -15.14 -18.88
N GLN A 135 -0.77 -14.64 -18.70
CA GLN A 135 -1.53 -14.54 -17.45
C GLN A 135 -1.14 -15.55 -16.36
N LYS A 136 -0.21 -15.18 -15.47
CA LYS A 136 -0.17 -15.77 -14.13
C LYS A 136 -1.14 -15.00 -13.26
N GLU A 137 -2.42 -15.37 -13.33
CA GLU A 137 -3.39 -14.89 -12.36
C GLU A 137 -2.94 -15.32 -10.96
N LYS A 138 -2.99 -14.38 -10.01
CA LYS A 138 -2.68 -14.70 -8.63
C LYS A 138 -3.76 -15.63 -8.10
N LYS A 139 -3.36 -16.79 -7.58
CA LYS A 139 -4.31 -17.73 -6.99
C LYS A 139 -4.70 -17.24 -5.60
N ALA A 140 -5.96 -17.44 -5.23
CA ALA A 140 -6.39 -17.18 -3.86
C ALA A 140 -5.65 -18.11 -2.89
N VAL A 141 -5.35 -17.61 -1.68
CA VAL A 141 -4.88 -18.44 -0.57
C VAL A 141 -6.02 -19.40 -0.21
N MET A 142 -5.78 -20.71 -0.23
CA MET A 142 -6.75 -21.72 0.21
C MET A 142 -6.49 -22.15 1.65
N ILE A 143 -7.44 -22.86 2.28
CA ILE A 143 -7.28 -23.38 3.65
C ILE A 143 -6.02 -24.26 3.77
N ASP A 144 -5.73 -25.08 2.77
CA ASP A 144 -4.52 -25.92 2.74
C ASP A 144 -3.23 -25.09 2.74
N ASP A 145 -3.24 -23.92 2.10
CA ASP A 145 -2.12 -22.99 2.11
C ASP A 145 -1.97 -22.35 3.48
N LEU A 146 -3.09 -21.98 4.12
CA LEU A 146 -3.09 -21.42 5.47
C LEU A 146 -2.59 -22.43 6.52
N ILE A 147 -2.93 -23.71 6.35
CA ILE A 147 -2.40 -24.83 7.13
C ILE A 147 -0.87 -24.88 7.04
N ARG A 148 -0.33 -24.91 5.82
CA ARG A 148 1.12 -25.00 5.59
C ARG A 148 1.84 -23.75 6.10
N LEU A 149 1.23 -22.59 5.94
CA LEU A 149 1.74 -21.33 6.50
C LEU A 149 1.80 -21.39 8.02
N ALA A 150 0.76 -21.91 8.66
CA ALA A 150 0.72 -22.05 10.11
C ALA A 150 1.81 -23.00 10.62
N ASP A 151 2.02 -24.14 9.95
CA ASP A 151 3.06 -25.11 10.30
C ASP A 151 4.47 -24.49 10.23
N GLU A 152 4.71 -23.61 9.25
CA GLU A 152 5.98 -22.89 9.12
C GLU A 152 6.15 -21.78 10.19
N LEU A 153 5.13 -20.94 10.38
CA LEU A 153 5.25 -19.76 11.26
C LEU A 153 5.16 -20.08 12.75
N VAL A 154 4.46 -21.15 13.15
CA VAL A 154 4.26 -21.48 14.56
C VAL A 154 5.57 -21.86 15.29
N THR A 155 6.53 -22.37 14.53
CA THR A 155 7.87 -22.74 15.04
C THR A 155 8.88 -21.59 14.98
N GLY A 156 8.47 -20.44 14.42
CA GLY A 156 9.32 -19.27 14.27
C GLY A 156 9.46 -18.43 15.55
N ASP A 157 10.04 -17.26 15.38
CA ASP A 157 10.22 -16.28 16.45
C ASP A 157 8.90 -15.56 16.79
N GLU A 158 8.96 -14.61 17.74
CA GLU A 158 7.77 -13.84 18.14
C GLU A 158 7.19 -13.00 17.00
N PHE A 159 8.00 -12.62 16.00
CA PHE A 159 7.51 -11.96 14.80
C PHE A 159 6.68 -12.94 13.95
N ASP A 160 7.17 -14.15 13.70
CA ASP A 160 6.46 -15.17 12.92
C ASP A 160 5.16 -15.60 13.60
N LYS A 161 5.15 -15.77 14.93
CA LYS A 161 3.92 -16.08 15.68
C LYS A 161 2.89 -14.95 15.61
N ALA A 162 3.33 -13.70 15.74
CA ALA A 162 2.46 -12.54 15.59
C ALA A 162 1.94 -12.41 14.14
N LEU A 163 2.78 -12.73 13.16
CA LEU A 163 2.42 -12.73 11.75
C LEU A 163 1.40 -13.82 11.42
N LEU A 164 1.53 -15.01 12.01
CA LEU A 164 0.54 -16.08 11.90
C LEU A 164 -0.82 -15.60 12.41
N ASP A 165 -0.87 -15.05 13.63
CA ASP A 165 -2.11 -14.54 14.21
C ASP A 165 -2.75 -13.43 13.35
N LEU A 166 -1.93 -12.54 12.78
CA LEU A 166 -2.37 -11.53 11.81
C LEU A 166 -2.97 -12.17 10.56
N CYS A 167 -2.32 -13.19 10.00
CA CYS A 167 -2.80 -13.87 8.79
C CYS A 167 -4.13 -14.59 9.01
N LEU A 168 -4.31 -15.22 10.18
CA LEU A 168 -5.57 -15.87 10.55
C LEU A 168 -6.71 -14.84 10.62
N VAL A 169 -6.48 -13.70 11.27
CA VAL A 169 -7.48 -12.62 11.33
C VAL A 169 -7.74 -12.01 9.95
N ALA A 170 -6.69 -11.78 9.14
CA ALA A 170 -6.86 -11.24 7.80
C ALA A 170 -7.66 -12.18 6.89
N PHE A 171 -7.38 -13.48 6.95
CA PHE A 171 -8.06 -14.49 6.15
C PHE A 171 -9.54 -14.61 6.52
N TRP A 172 -9.85 -14.81 7.80
CA TRP A 172 -11.23 -15.02 8.26
C TRP A 172 -12.05 -13.73 8.33
N GLY A 173 -11.41 -12.59 8.61
CA GLY A 173 -12.06 -11.28 8.61
C GLY A 173 -12.16 -10.65 7.23
N LEU A 174 -11.62 -11.29 6.18
CA LEU A 174 -11.51 -10.74 4.82
C LEU A 174 -10.81 -9.36 4.78
N ALA A 175 -9.91 -9.12 5.73
CA ALA A 175 -9.23 -7.85 5.89
C ALA A 175 -8.06 -7.75 4.92
N ARG A 176 -7.86 -6.56 4.34
CA ARG A 176 -6.64 -6.28 3.60
C ARG A 176 -5.49 -6.20 4.58
N LEU A 177 -4.31 -6.69 4.19
CA LEU A 177 -3.10 -6.55 5.02
C LEU A 177 -2.84 -5.10 5.44
N GLY A 178 -3.20 -4.11 4.60
CA GLY A 178 -3.05 -2.69 4.95
C GLY A 178 -3.97 -2.19 6.07
N GLU A 179 -5.06 -2.91 6.37
CA GLU A 179 -6.01 -2.59 7.45
C GLU A 179 -5.54 -3.18 8.79
N VAL A 180 -4.78 -4.29 8.76
CA VAL A 180 -4.30 -5.03 9.94
C VAL A 180 -2.79 -4.90 10.18
N THR A 181 -2.11 -3.96 9.54
CA THR A 181 -0.67 -3.66 9.73
C THR A 181 -0.43 -2.17 9.99
N TYR A 182 0.77 -1.83 10.45
CA TYR A 182 1.11 -0.47 10.89
C TYR A 182 2.12 0.22 9.95
N PRO A 183 2.09 1.55 9.86
CA PRO A 183 3.04 2.32 9.05
C PRO A 183 4.46 2.32 9.61
N ALA A 184 4.63 2.15 10.93
CA ALA A 184 5.91 2.19 11.62
C ALA A 184 6.05 1.00 12.59
N ARG A 185 7.28 0.53 12.76
CA ARG A 185 7.64 -0.60 13.63
C ARG A 185 7.49 -0.32 15.12
N SER A 186 7.46 0.96 15.51
CA SER A 186 7.41 1.40 16.90
C SER A 186 6.49 2.61 17.04
N GLY A 187 6.03 2.84 18.27
CA GLY A 187 5.08 3.89 18.61
C GLY A 187 3.64 3.41 18.60
N THR A 188 2.76 4.22 19.18
CA THR A 188 1.32 3.96 19.28
C THR A 188 0.67 3.98 17.89
N PRO A 189 -0.29 3.08 17.61
CA PRO A 189 -1.11 3.18 16.41
C PRO A 189 -1.75 4.57 16.31
N PRO A 190 -1.63 5.26 15.16
CA PRO A 190 -2.19 6.59 15.01
C PRO A 190 -3.72 6.55 15.11
N LEU A 191 -4.34 7.70 15.41
CA LEU A 191 -5.80 7.78 15.61
C LEU A 191 -6.58 7.49 14.32
N ASP A 192 -5.97 7.81 13.17
CA ASP A 192 -6.51 7.67 11.83
C ASP A 192 -6.10 6.35 11.14
N GLY A 193 -5.50 5.40 11.85
CA GLY A 193 -5.20 4.09 11.29
C GLY A 193 -4.45 3.12 12.22
N GLY A 194 -4.68 1.83 12.00
CA GLY A 194 -4.08 0.76 12.81
C GLY A 194 -4.94 0.38 14.01
N ILE A 195 -4.96 -0.92 14.31
CA ILE A 195 -5.87 -1.53 15.28
C ILE A 195 -5.20 -1.54 16.66
N ARG A 196 -5.85 -0.99 17.68
CA ARG A 196 -5.40 -1.11 19.06
C ARG A 196 -5.97 -2.35 19.72
N LYS A 197 -5.38 -2.79 20.82
CA LYS A 197 -5.96 -3.84 21.66
C LYS A 197 -7.35 -3.42 22.18
N SER A 198 -7.52 -2.14 22.52
CA SER A 198 -8.80 -1.56 22.93
C SER A 198 -9.90 -1.55 21.86
N ASP A 199 -9.57 -1.77 20.58
CA ASP A 199 -10.55 -1.79 19.49
C ASP A 199 -11.22 -3.17 19.32
N VAL A 200 -10.87 -4.15 20.16
CA VAL A 200 -11.43 -5.51 20.16
C VAL A 200 -12.54 -5.64 21.21
N SER A 201 -13.69 -6.15 20.80
CA SER A 201 -14.80 -6.50 21.69
C SER A 201 -15.24 -7.94 21.46
N PHE A 202 -15.49 -8.70 22.53
CA PHE A 202 -16.03 -10.05 22.46
C PHE A 202 -17.54 -10.04 22.69
N ALA A 203 -18.26 -10.93 22.02
CA ALA A 203 -19.64 -11.23 22.37
C ALA A 203 -19.73 -11.88 23.76
N ALA A 204 -20.88 -11.73 24.42
CA ALA A 204 -21.09 -12.23 25.79
C ALA A 204 -20.92 -13.76 25.91
N ASP A 205 -21.22 -14.50 24.84
CA ASP A 205 -21.05 -15.95 24.75
C ASP A 205 -19.62 -16.37 24.39
N GLY A 206 -18.73 -15.41 24.10
CA GLY A 206 -17.35 -15.65 23.68
C GLY A 206 -17.21 -16.34 22.31
N SER A 207 -18.30 -16.47 21.54
CA SER A 207 -18.30 -17.18 20.25
C SER A 207 -17.75 -16.33 19.10
N THR A 208 -17.81 -15.01 19.27
CA THR A 208 -17.40 -14.02 18.27
C THR A 208 -16.60 -12.87 18.88
N ALA A 209 -15.81 -12.22 18.04
CA ALA A 209 -15.04 -11.03 18.35
C ALA A 209 -15.18 -10.04 17.20
N ASP A 210 -15.48 -8.79 17.53
CA ASP A 210 -15.54 -7.69 16.57
C ASP A 210 -14.28 -6.82 16.76
N ILE A 211 -13.59 -6.53 15.66
CA ILE A 211 -12.46 -5.59 15.63
C ILE A 211 -12.90 -4.33 14.92
N SER A 212 -12.82 -3.20 15.60
CA SER A 212 -13.20 -1.89 15.06
C SER A 212 -12.10 -1.31 14.16
N LEU A 213 -12.44 -1.05 12.90
CA LEU A 213 -11.61 -0.35 11.92
C LEU A 213 -12.12 1.09 11.78
N ARG A 214 -11.26 2.04 12.13
CA ARG A 214 -11.55 3.48 11.98
C ARG A 214 -10.94 4.00 10.69
N PHE A 215 -11.61 4.98 10.07
CA PHE A 215 -11.09 5.73 8.91
C PHE A 215 -10.71 4.86 7.70
N THR A 216 -11.50 3.83 7.41
CA THR A 216 -11.30 3.04 6.17
C THR A 216 -11.76 3.82 4.95
N LYS A 217 -11.17 3.55 3.78
CA LYS A 217 -11.46 4.27 2.52
C LYS A 217 -12.92 4.23 2.06
N THR A 218 -13.71 3.29 2.55
CA THR A 218 -15.10 3.07 2.15
C THR A 218 -16.11 3.52 3.19
N SER A 219 -15.66 4.05 4.34
CA SER A 219 -16.50 4.60 5.40
C SER A 219 -16.56 6.12 5.30
N GLY A 220 -17.74 6.69 5.48
CA GLY A 220 -17.89 8.14 5.65
C GLY A 220 -17.16 8.66 6.91
N PRO A 221 -17.02 9.98 7.07
CA PRO A 221 -16.44 10.55 8.29
C PRO A 221 -17.21 10.04 9.52
N ARG A 222 -16.51 9.36 10.45
CA ARG A 222 -17.02 8.74 11.70
C ARG A 222 -17.71 7.37 11.56
N GLU A 223 -17.79 6.77 10.38
CA GLU A 223 -18.26 5.38 10.27
C GLU A 223 -17.13 4.41 10.65
N VAL A 224 -17.43 3.52 11.60
CA VAL A 224 -16.53 2.43 12.01
C VAL A 224 -16.96 1.18 11.27
N GLN A 225 -16.02 0.53 10.58
CA GLN A 225 -16.24 -0.80 10.03
C GLN A 225 -15.80 -1.85 11.03
N HIS A 226 -16.45 -3.01 11.02
CA HIS A 226 -16.13 -4.08 11.96
C HIS A 226 -15.67 -5.33 11.20
N LEU A 227 -14.53 -5.90 11.62
CA LEU A 227 -14.15 -7.25 11.25
C LEU A 227 -14.79 -8.19 12.27
N ARG A 228 -15.82 -8.92 11.87
CA ARG A 228 -16.45 -9.93 12.70
C ARG A 228 -15.75 -11.27 12.51
N LEU A 229 -15.23 -11.82 13.60
CA LEU A 229 -14.53 -13.11 13.63
C LEU A 229 -15.35 -14.11 14.45
N THR A 230 -15.44 -15.33 13.96
CA THR A 230 -16.16 -16.43 14.63
C THR A 230 -15.18 -17.53 15.02
N ALA A 231 -15.36 -18.14 16.19
CA ALA A 231 -14.57 -19.29 16.61
C ALA A 231 -14.74 -20.46 15.63
N THR A 232 -13.63 -21.11 15.24
CA THR A 232 -13.66 -22.26 14.32
C THR A 232 -13.23 -23.58 14.95
N ALA A 233 -13.08 -23.64 16.28
CA ALA A 233 -12.73 -24.84 17.06
C ALA A 233 -11.57 -25.68 16.49
N ASN A 234 -10.60 -25.02 15.83
CA ASN A 234 -9.44 -25.66 15.22
C ASN A 234 -8.19 -24.77 15.34
N ARG A 235 -7.05 -25.28 14.89
CA ARG A 235 -5.74 -24.60 15.01
C ARG A 235 -5.64 -23.27 14.24
N LEU A 236 -6.51 -23.02 13.28
CA LEU A 236 -6.59 -21.79 12.49
C LEU A 236 -7.63 -20.81 13.05
N CYS A 237 -8.08 -21.01 14.30
CA CYS A 237 -9.12 -20.21 14.92
C CYS A 237 -8.71 -18.73 15.01
N PRO A 238 -9.45 -17.81 14.35
CA PRO A 238 -9.15 -16.38 14.41
C PRO A 238 -9.41 -15.81 15.80
N LEU A 239 -10.36 -16.37 16.56
CA LEU A 239 -10.63 -15.93 17.93
C LEU A 239 -9.48 -16.23 18.88
N GLU A 240 -8.90 -17.42 18.77
CA GLU A 240 -7.72 -17.77 19.57
C GLU A 240 -6.49 -16.96 19.15
N ALA A 241 -6.38 -16.59 17.86
CA ALA A 241 -5.36 -15.66 17.39
C ALA A 241 -5.50 -14.27 18.03
N VAL A 242 -6.73 -13.73 18.08
CA VAL A 242 -7.02 -12.45 18.74
C VAL A 242 -6.69 -12.52 20.24
N LYS A 243 -7.14 -13.57 20.94
CA LYS A 243 -6.84 -13.75 22.37
C LYS A 243 -5.33 -13.79 22.64
N ARG A 244 -4.55 -14.53 21.83
CA ARG A 244 -3.08 -14.55 21.93
C ARG A 244 -2.48 -13.16 21.76
N ARG A 245 -2.98 -12.36 20.81
CA ARG A 245 -2.51 -11.00 20.58
C ARG A 245 -2.88 -10.04 21.71
N LEU A 246 -4.07 -10.17 22.30
CA LEU A 246 -4.48 -9.37 23.46
C LEU A 246 -3.68 -9.71 24.72
N ALA A 247 -3.33 -10.99 24.91
CA ALA A 247 -2.47 -11.43 26.02
C ALA A 247 -1.01 -10.95 25.88
N SER A 248 -0.63 -10.45 24.71
CA SER A 248 0.70 -9.88 24.44
C SER A 248 0.72 -8.38 24.73
N GLY A 249 1.84 -7.87 25.25
CA GLY A 249 2.02 -6.45 25.56
C GLY A 249 1.46 -6.05 26.92
N ASN A 250 1.60 -4.77 27.26
CA ASN A 250 1.38 -4.24 28.61
C ASN A 250 0.25 -3.19 28.69
N SER A 251 -0.28 -2.71 27.56
CA SER A 251 -1.30 -1.66 27.53
C SER A 251 -2.33 -1.87 26.43
N ASP A 252 -3.56 -1.40 26.65
CA ASP A 252 -4.67 -1.50 25.69
C ASP A 252 -4.53 -0.53 24.50
N ASP A 253 -3.72 0.52 24.65
CA ASP A 253 -3.41 1.46 23.57
C ASP A 253 -2.35 0.92 22.58
N GLU A 254 -1.72 -0.21 22.90
CA GLU A 254 -0.74 -0.83 22.02
C GLU A 254 -1.40 -1.46 20.78
N SER A 255 -0.58 -1.67 19.75
CA SER A 255 -0.98 -2.41 18.55
C SER A 255 -1.51 -3.80 18.90
N LEU A 256 -2.66 -4.18 18.32
CA LEU A 256 -3.15 -5.55 18.42
C LEU A 256 -2.15 -6.52 17.78
N PHE A 257 -1.72 -6.21 16.55
CA PHE A 257 -0.75 -7.02 15.81
C PHE A 257 0.68 -6.53 16.00
N GLY A 258 1.28 -6.98 17.08
CA GLY A 258 2.68 -6.78 17.39
C GLY A 258 3.21 -7.89 18.29
N PHE A 259 4.47 -7.75 18.68
CA PHE A 259 5.13 -8.61 19.64
C PHE A 259 5.98 -7.80 20.61
N GLN A 260 6.24 -8.36 21.79
CA GLN A 260 7.03 -7.70 22.82
C GLN A 260 8.50 -8.09 22.67
N THR A 261 9.38 -7.10 22.79
CA THR A 261 10.84 -7.31 22.89
C THR A 261 11.37 -6.70 24.17
N THR A 262 12.63 -6.97 24.51
CA THR A 262 13.34 -6.30 25.62
C THR A 262 13.38 -4.78 25.47
N SER A 263 13.31 -4.28 24.23
CA SER A 263 13.33 -2.85 23.91
C SER A 263 11.92 -2.23 23.81
N GLY A 264 10.86 -3.01 24.05
CA GLY A 264 9.47 -2.57 23.97
C GLY A 264 8.65 -3.27 22.89
N ARG A 265 7.45 -2.74 22.65
CA ARG A 265 6.48 -3.24 21.67
C ARG A 265 6.94 -2.97 20.25
N VAL A 266 6.90 -4.00 19.40
CA VAL A 266 7.20 -3.92 17.96
C VAL A 266 5.94 -4.22 17.15
N ASN A 267 5.55 -3.27 16.31
CA ASN A 267 4.37 -3.34 15.45
C ASN A 267 4.69 -4.11 14.15
N LEU A 268 3.75 -4.92 13.66
CA LEU A 268 3.89 -5.58 12.36
C LEU A 268 3.65 -4.59 11.21
N THR A 269 4.71 -4.24 10.49
CA THR A 269 4.58 -3.40 9.30
C THR A 269 4.22 -4.21 8.06
N LYS A 270 3.47 -3.62 7.13
CA LYS A 270 3.09 -4.27 5.88
C LYS A 270 4.30 -4.81 5.11
N ASN A 271 5.37 -4.03 5.03
CA ASN A 271 6.57 -4.42 4.28
C ASN A 271 7.26 -5.64 4.91
N ALA A 272 7.42 -5.66 6.24
CA ALA A 272 8.02 -6.79 6.94
C ALA A 272 7.15 -8.05 6.80
N ALA A 273 5.83 -7.92 6.98
CA ALA A 273 4.88 -9.02 6.82
C ALA A 273 4.93 -9.60 5.40
N VAL A 274 4.82 -8.77 4.36
CA VAL A 274 4.86 -9.22 2.96
C VAL A 274 6.20 -9.86 2.61
N ALA A 275 7.32 -9.30 3.08
CA ALA A 275 8.64 -9.85 2.84
C ALA A 275 8.77 -11.26 3.43
N ARG A 276 8.35 -11.44 4.69
CA ARG A 276 8.38 -12.76 5.33
C ARG A 276 7.42 -13.75 4.68
N LEU A 277 6.18 -13.36 4.41
CA LEU A 277 5.21 -14.22 3.72
C LEU A 277 5.74 -14.68 2.36
N THR A 278 6.39 -13.78 1.60
CA THR A 278 7.01 -14.15 0.31
C THR A 278 8.10 -15.21 0.48
N GLN A 279 8.94 -15.10 1.52
CA GLN A 279 9.95 -16.12 1.81
C GLN A 279 9.31 -17.48 2.13
N VAL A 280 8.29 -17.49 3.00
CA VAL A 280 7.60 -18.73 3.41
C VAL A 280 6.87 -19.36 2.21
N TRP A 281 6.15 -18.58 1.42
CA TRP A 281 5.48 -19.08 0.22
C TRP A 281 6.47 -19.64 -0.80
N THR A 282 7.61 -18.98 -0.99
CA THR A 282 8.68 -19.48 -1.86
C THR A 282 9.22 -20.82 -1.35
N LYS A 283 9.46 -20.94 -0.03
CA LYS A 283 9.87 -22.21 0.61
C LYS A 283 8.85 -23.33 0.39
N LEU A 284 7.56 -23.00 0.45
CA LEU A 284 6.44 -23.93 0.24
C LEU A 284 6.14 -24.21 -1.25
N GLY A 285 6.94 -23.68 -2.18
CA GLY A 285 6.72 -23.85 -3.62
C GLY A 285 5.47 -23.15 -4.17
N ARG A 286 4.91 -22.19 -3.42
CA ARG A 286 3.74 -21.40 -3.82
C ARG A 286 4.18 -20.05 -4.37
N VAL A 287 4.22 -19.93 -5.69
CA VAL A 287 4.55 -18.67 -6.39
C VAL A 287 3.27 -18.06 -6.96
N GLY A 288 3.06 -16.76 -6.72
CA GLY A 288 1.90 -16.03 -7.25
C GLY A 288 0.65 -16.11 -6.37
N ILE A 289 0.83 -16.21 -5.05
CA ILE A 289 -0.20 -16.04 -4.03
C ILE A 289 0.09 -14.74 -3.26
#